data_AF-A0A536JDC1-F1
#
_entry.id   AF-A0A536JDC1-F1
#
_cell.length_a   1.000
_cell.length_b   1.000
_cell.length_c   1.000
_cell.angle_alpha   90.00
_cell.angle_beta   90.00
_cell.angle_gamma   90.00
#
_symmetry.space_group_name_H-M   'P 1'
#
loop_
_entity.id
_entity.type
_entity.pdbx_description
1 polymer ?
#
loop_
_entity_poly.entity_id
_entity_poly.type
_entity_poly.pdbx_seq_one_letter_code
_entity_poly.pdbx_strand_id
1 'polypeptide(L)'
;MEIVRLHLARLGKFNDVPVHGFVIKHPRAGAILVDTGVGWPIELLKEWKVVNRHAAEALAEHELSPADVKIVINSHLHFDHCGQNAIFKHAPFYIQRSELERARKHEKTTSEWFDFAGARFELLDGDAQIAEGVRVVATPGHTIGHQSVFVDTPDGAAVMIPQLVARPA
;
A
#
# COMPACT_ATOMS: atom_id res chain seq x y z
N MET A 1 -3.43 -5.77 18.53
CA MET A 1 -3.54 -5.90 17.06
C MET A 1 -2.39 -6.76 16.57
N GLU A 2 -2.58 -7.56 15.53
CA GLU A 2 -1.52 -8.34 14.89
C GLU A 2 -1.12 -7.66 13.57
N ILE A 3 0.18 -7.54 13.31
CA ILE A 3 0.71 -6.98 12.05
C ILE A 3 1.38 -8.12 11.29
N VAL A 4 0.88 -8.37 10.08
CA VAL A 4 1.38 -9.41 9.18
C VAL A 4 2.09 -8.73 8.01
N ARG A 5 3.30 -9.19 7.69
CA ARG A 5 4.04 -8.76 6.51
C ARG A 5 3.70 -9.67 5.34
N LEU A 6 3.29 -9.09 4.22
CA LEU A 6 3.09 -9.80 2.95
C LEU A 6 4.31 -9.59 2.05
N HIS A 7 4.78 -10.66 1.43
CA HIS A 7 5.75 -10.58 0.33
C HIS A 7 4.98 -10.50 -0.98
N LEU A 8 5.09 -9.38 -1.72
CA LEU A 8 4.24 -9.11 -2.89
C LEU A 8 4.99 -9.08 -4.22
N ALA A 9 6.29 -8.79 -4.21
CA ALA A 9 7.15 -8.97 -5.38
C ALA A 9 8.64 -8.97 -5.00
N ARG A 10 9.51 -9.27 -5.97
CA ARG A 10 10.94 -8.91 -5.94
C ARG A 10 11.30 -8.12 -7.20
N LEU A 11 12.08 -7.05 -7.02
CA LEU A 11 12.56 -6.20 -8.11
C LEU A 11 14.01 -6.58 -8.46
N GLY A 12 14.19 -7.38 -9.52
CA GLY A 12 15.51 -7.88 -9.90
C GLY A 12 16.49 -6.82 -10.43
N LYS A 13 15.99 -5.63 -10.83
CA LYS A 13 16.84 -4.51 -11.28
C LYS A 13 17.72 -3.91 -10.17
N PHE A 14 17.42 -4.18 -8.89
CA PHE A 14 18.08 -3.57 -7.72
C PHE A 14 18.61 -4.59 -6.71
N ASN A 15 19.28 -5.66 -7.13
CA ASN A 15 19.73 -6.73 -6.22
C ASN A 15 18.58 -7.41 -5.46
N ASP A 16 17.49 -7.69 -6.18
CA ASP A 16 16.30 -8.38 -5.65
C ASP A 16 15.64 -7.69 -4.44
N VAL A 17 15.41 -6.38 -4.52
CA VAL A 17 14.67 -5.65 -3.47
C VAL A 17 13.28 -6.26 -3.31
N PRO A 18 12.90 -6.68 -2.10
CA PRO A 18 11.56 -7.20 -1.86
C PRO A 18 10.54 -6.07 -1.77
N VAL A 19 9.41 -6.25 -2.42
CA VAL A 19 8.21 -5.41 -2.29
C VAL A 19 7.30 -6.05 -1.25
N HIS A 20 6.92 -5.27 -0.24
CA HIS A 20 6.06 -5.74 0.85
C HIS A 20 4.76 -4.95 0.89
N GLY A 21 3.70 -5.65 1.30
CA GLY A 21 2.51 -5.03 1.89
C GLY A 21 2.39 -5.47 3.34
N PHE A 22 1.47 -4.88 4.09
CA PHE A 22 1.24 -5.26 5.48
C PHE A 22 -0.25 -5.32 5.79
N VAL A 23 -0.68 -6.34 6.52
CA VAL A 23 -2.04 -6.42 7.03
C VAL A 23 -2.03 -6.18 8.53
N ILE A 24 -2.83 -5.22 8.97
CA ILE A 24 -3.12 -4.99 10.38
C ILE A 24 -4.46 -5.69 10.66
N LYS A 25 -4.43 -6.79 11.42
CA LYS A 25 -5.64 -7.47 11.89
C LYS A 25 -6.19 -6.68 13.07
N HIS A 26 -7.12 -5.78 12.78
CA HIS A 26 -7.73 -4.91 13.77
C HIS A 26 -9.06 -5.50 14.29
N PRO A 27 -9.28 -5.59 15.62
CA PRO A 27 -10.41 -6.33 16.20
C PRO A 27 -11.80 -5.75 15.89
N ARG A 28 -11.92 -4.43 15.67
CA ARG A 28 -13.20 -3.77 15.35
C ARG A 28 -13.32 -3.28 13.89
N ALA A 29 -12.27 -2.68 13.33
CA ALA A 29 -12.24 -2.18 11.95
C ALA A 29 -12.10 -3.29 10.88
N GLY A 30 -11.77 -4.53 11.26
CA GLY A 30 -11.44 -5.60 10.31
C GLY A 30 -10.01 -5.50 9.79
N ALA A 31 -9.67 -6.24 8.75
CA ALA A 31 -8.31 -6.23 8.20
C ALA A 31 -8.04 -4.91 7.46
N ILE A 32 -6.94 -4.24 7.83
CA ILE A 32 -6.46 -3.02 7.17
C ILE A 32 -5.20 -3.38 6.40
N LEU A 33 -5.21 -3.18 5.08
CA LEU A 33 -4.08 -3.47 4.21
C LEU A 33 -3.28 -2.19 3.93
N VAL A 34 -1.97 -2.25 4.06
CA VAL A 34 -1.02 -1.20 3.70
C VAL A 34 -0.26 -1.64 2.46
N ASP A 35 -0.51 -0.95 1.35
CA ASP A 35 0.01 -1.22 0.01
C ASP A 35 -0.32 -2.61 -0.59
N THR A 36 -0.37 -2.66 -1.93
CA THR A 36 -0.90 -3.80 -2.69
C THR A 36 0.09 -4.42 -3.68
N GLY A 37 1.32 -3.93 -3.73
CA GLY A 37 2.38 -4.49 -4.57
C GLY A 37 2.30 -4.03 -6.03
N VAL A 38 2.77 -4.88 -6.95
CA VAL A 38 2.91 -4.57 -8.38
C VAL A 38 1.75 -5.16 -9.20
N GLY A 39 1.30 -4.47 -10.25
CA GLY A 39 0.28 -4.95 -11.20
C GLY A 39 0.88 -5.62 -12.45
N TRP A 40 0.17 -5.62 -13.60
CA TRP A 40 0.55 -6.41 -14.80
C TRP A 40 0.60 -5.72 -16.20
N PRO A 41 1.24 -4.54 -16.42
CA PRO A 41 1.81 -4.21 -17.72
C PRO A 41 3.12 -4.97 -17.92
N ILE A 42 3.18 -5.70 -19.03
CA ILE A 42 4.29 -6.58 -19.38
C ILE A 42 5.60 -5.80 -19.50
N GLU A 43 5.53 -4.58 -20.00
CA GLU A 43 6.66 -3.69 -20.26
C GLU A 43 7.36 -3.30 -18.96
N LEU A 44 6.58 -2.90 -17.96
CA LEU A 44 7.09 -2.52 -16.65
C LEU A 44 7.68 -3.74 -15.91
N LEU A 45 6.98 -4.87 -15.94
CA LEU A 45 7.48 -6.10 -15.32
C LEU A 45 8.82 -6.55 -15.92
N LYS A 46 8.98 -6.43 -17.24
CA LYS A 46 10.26 -6.72 -17.92
C LYS A 46 11.34 -5.73 -17.56
N GLU A 47 11.04 -4.42 -17.61
CA GLU A 47 12.02 -3.37 -17.31
C GLU A 47 12.61 -3.51 -15.90
N TRP A 48 11.75 -3.82 -14.93
CA TRP A 48 12.13 -3.92 -13.52
C TRP A 48 12.54 -5.33 -13.08
N LYS A 49 12.51 -6.30 -14.02
CA LYS A 49 12.75 -7.73 -13.75
C LYS A 49 11.90 -8.20 -12.55
N VAL A 50 10.61 -7.89 -12.58
CA VAL A 50 9.71 -8.13 -11.46
C VAL A 50 9.37 -9.61 -11.40
N VAL A 51 9.65 -10.23 -10.25
CA VAL A 51 9.04 -11.50 -9.85
C VAL A 51 7.80 -11.14 -9.05
N ASN A 52 6.63 -11.13 -9.73
CA ASN A 52 5.39 -10.63 -9.15
C ASN A 52 4.62 -11.73 -8.43
N ARG A 53 3.83 -11.36 -7.42
CA ARG A 53 2.99 -12.27 -6.64
C ARG A 53 1.61 -11.66 -6.41
N HIS A 54 0.57 -12.47 -6.53
CA HIS A 54 -0.79 -12.02 -6.29
C HIS A 54 -1.03 -11.73 -4.80
N ALA A 55 -1.55 -10.54 -4.49
CA ALA A 55 -1.88 -10.16 -3.12
C ALA A 55 -2.90 -11.12 -2.49
N ALA A 56 -3.83 -11.67 -3.28
CA ALA A 56 -4.78 -12.68 -2.83
C ALA A 56 -4.10 -13.97 -2.33
N GLU A 57 -3.04 -14.43 -3.02
CA GLU A 57 -2.28 -15.62 -2.61
C GLU A 57 -1.47 -15.34 -1.33
N ALA A 58 -0.85 -14.15 -1.24
CA ALA A 58 -0.12 -13.75 -0.04
C ALA A 58 -1.06 -13.60 1.18
N LEU A 59 -2.28 -13.11 0.99
CA LEU A 59 -3.30 -13.05 2.04
C LEU A 59 -3.73 -14.45 2.50
N ALA A 60 -3.90 -15.39 1.58
CA ALA A 60 -4.35 -16.75 1.87
C ALA A 60 -3.38 -17.52 2.78
N GLU A 61 -2.07 -17.24 2.72
CA GLU A 61 -1.07 -17.79 3.65
C GLU A 61 -1.30 -17.41 5.11
N HIS A 62 -2.10 -16.36 5.35
CA HIS A 62 -2.43 -15.85 6.67
C HIS A 62 -3.93 -15.98 6.95
N GLU A 63 -4.60 -16.92 6.29
CA GLU A 63 -6.02 -17.25 6.47
C GLU A 63 -6.95 -16.06 6.17
N LEU A 64 -6.54 -15.19 5.24
CA LEU A 64 -7.31 -14.03 4.79
C LEU A 64 -7.63 -14.15 3.30
N SER A 65 -8.79 -13.63 2.92
CA SER A 65 -9.17 -13.39 1.54
C SER A 65 -9.18 -11.89 1.24
N PRO A 66 -9.17 -11.46 -0.04
CA PRO A 66 -9.36 -10.06 -0.36
C PRO A 66 -10.62 -9.43 0.23
N ALA A 67 -11.71 -10.21 0.39
CA ALA A 67 -12.97 -9.73 0.93
C ALA A 67 -12.93 -9.41 2.44
N ASP A 68 -11.91 -9.90 3.15
CA ASP A 68 -11.69 -9.62 4.57
C ASP A 68 -11.08 -8.24 4.79
N VAL A 69 -10.41 -7.69 3.77
CA VAL A 69 -9.82 -6.34 3.81
C VAL A 69 -10.93 -5.29 3.80
N LYS A 70 -11.02 -4.53 4.88
CA LYS A 70 -12.05 -3.49 5.05
C LYS A 70 -11.54 -2.10 4.72
N ILE A 71 -10.24 -1.89 4.77
CA ILE A 71 -9.58 -0.61 4.51
C ILE A 71 -8.28 -0.88 3.77
N VAL A 72 -7.98 -0.08 2.75
CA VAL A 72 -6.65 -0.02 2.15
C VAL A 72 -6.04 1.34 2.48
N ILE A 73 -4.82 1.37 2.99
CA ILE A 73 -4.01 2.57 3.13
C ILE A 73 -2.93 2.47 2.05
N ASN A 74 -2.91 3.43 1.12
CA ASN A 74 -1.77 3.58 0.25
C ASN A 74 -0.81 4.57 0.89
N SER A 75 0.44 4.17 1.04
CA SER A 75 1.50 5.05 1.52
C SER A 75 1.85 6.15 0.50
N HIS A 76 1.95 5.74 -0.76
CA HIS A 76 2.11 6.53 -1.95
C HIS A 76 1.73 5.69 -3.17
N LEU A 77 1.64 6.31 -4.35
CA LEU A 77 1.10 5.68 -5.56
C LEU A 77 2.17 5.39 -6.60
N HIS A 78 3.33 4.89 -6.16
CA HIS A 78 4.28 4.26 -7.08
C HIS A 78 3.83 2.85 -7.47
N PHE A 79 4.42 2.38 -8.56
CA PHE A 79 4.01 1.18 -9.27
C PHE A 79 4.08 -0.10 -8.40
N ASP A 80 4.99 -0.13 -7.45
CA ASP A 80 5.24 -1.22 -6.52
C ASP A 80 4.38 -1.16 -5.26
N HIS A 81 3.54 -0.14 -5.11
CA HIS A 81 2.69 0.05 -3.93
C HIS A 81 1.19 -0.03 -4.22
N CYS A 82 0.75 0.28 -5.43
CA CYS A 82 -0.68 0.41 -5.77
C CYS A 82 -1.16 -0.55 -6.86
N GLY A 83 -0.28 -1.41 -7.38
CA GLY A 83 -0.51 -2.15 -8.61
C GLY A 83 -1.62 -3.18 -8.55
N GLN A 84 -2.08 -3.57 -7.36
CA GLN A 84 -3.18 -4.53 -7.19
C GLN A 84 -4.39 -3.93 -6.47
N ASN A 85 -4.50 -2.59 -6.39
CA ASN A 85 -5.61 -1.92 -5.71
C ASN A 85 -6.99 -2.37 -6.23
N ALA A 86 -7.13 -2.62 -7.54
CA ALA A 86 -8.40 -3.04 -8.14
C ALA A 86 -8.99 -4.35 -7.57
N ILE A 87 -8.17 -5.21 -6.96
CA ILE A 87 -8.62 -6.42 -6.24
C ILE A 87 -9.50 -6.02 -5.04
N PHE A 88 -9.20 -4.88 -4.42
CA PHE A 88 -9.82 -4.38 -3.20
C PHE A 88 -10.84 -3.27 -3.47
N LYS A 89 -11.44 -3.22 -4.67
CA LYS A 89 -12.44 -2.20 -5.08
C LYS A 89 -13.64 -2.02 -4.13
N HIS A 90 -13.88 -2.98 -3.24
CA HIS A 90 -14.95 -2.94 -2.24
C HIS A 90 -14.55 -2.20 -0.96
N ALA A 91 -13.27 -1.88 -0.75
CA ALA A 91 -12.75 -1.13 0.38
C ALA A 91 -12.48 0.35 -0.01
N PRO A 92 -12.57 1.31 0.92
CA PRO A 92 -12.02 2.64 0.75
C PRO A 92 -10.48 2.63 0.77
N PHE A 93 -9.89 3.52 -0.03
CA PHE A 93 -8.45 3.78 -0.11
C PHE A 93 -8.12 5.09 0.59
N TYR A 94 -7.39 5.03 1.69
CA TYR A 94 -6.90 6.21 2.41
C TYR A 94 -5.57 6.66 1.81
N ILE A 95 -5.52 7.92 1.37
CA ILE A 95 -4.36 8.51 0.71
C ILE A 95 -4.33 10.02 0.94
N GLN A 96 -3.14 10.63 0.96
CA GLN A 96 -3.02 12.09 0.98
C GLN A 96 -3.53 12.69 -0.34
N ARG A 97 -4.28 13.78 -0.26
CA ARG A 97 -4.79 14.51 -1.45
C ARG A 97 -3.66 14.88 -2.40
N SER A 98 -2.56 15.39 -1.85
CA SER A 98 -1.38 15.80 -2.61
C SER A 98 -0.73 14.64 -3.37
N GLU A 99 -0.82 13.41 -2.86
CA GLU A 99 -0.29 12.23 -3.55
C GLU A 99 -1.19 11.81 -4.71
N LEU A 100 -2.51 11.80 -4.53
CA LEU A 100 -3.42 11.45 -5.62
C LEU A 100 -3.31 12.46 -6.78
N GLU A 101 -3.21 13.75 -6.46
CA GLU A 101 -2.99 14.81 -7.45
C GLU A 101 -1.66 14.65 -8.19
N ARG A 102 -0.56 14.41 -7.45
CA ARG A 102 0.76 14.11 -8.02
C ARG A 102 0.69 12.89 -8.94
N ALA A 103 0.13 11.78 -8.46
CA ALA A 103 0.11 10.52 -9.18
C ALA A 103 -0.68 10.64 -10.49
N ARG A 104 -1.85 11.28 -10.47
CA ARG A 104 -2.63 11.57 -11.69
C ARG A 104 -1.84 12.40 -12.71
N LYS A 105 -0.94 13.26 -12.27
CA LYS A 105 -0.10 14.08 -13.15
C LYS A 105 1.13 13.31 -13.67
N HIS A 106 1.76 12.48 -12.85
CA HIS A 106 3.09 11.94 -13.11
C HIS A 106 3.12 10.43 -13.41
N GLU A 107 2.19 9.64 -12.88
CA GLU A 107 2.15 8.17 -12.99
C GLU A 107 1.24 7.71 -14.14
N LYS A 108 1.50 8.20 -15.36
CA LYS A 108 0.61 7.99 -16.51
C LYS A 108 0.47 6.52 -16.94
N THR A 109 1.54 5.74 -16.80
CA THR A 109 1.55 4.33 -17.21
C THR A 109 0.79 3.43 -16.23
N THR A 110 0.67 3.84 -14.99
CA THR A 110 0.11 3.05 -13.89
C THR A 110 -1.18 3.66 -13.32
N SER A 111 -1.71 4.72 -13.94
CA SER A 111 -2.89 5.41 -13.44
C SER A 111 -4.11 4.52 -13.32
N GLU A 112 -4.28 3.54 -14.22
CA GLU A 112 -5.38 2.57 -14.17
C GLU A 112 -5.32 1.65 -12.95
N TRP A 113 -4.18 1.55 -12.27
CA TRP A 113 -4.06 0.73 -11.07
C TRP A 113 -4.67 1.37 -9.84
N PHE A 114 -4.66 2.70 -9.74
CA PHE A 114 -5.26 3.41 -8.62
C PHE A 114 -6.54 4.17 -9.00
N ASP A 115 -6.64 4.71 -10.21
CA ASP A 115 -7.76 5.52 -10.69
C ASP A 115 -8.74 4.70 -11.57
N PHE A 116 -8.95 3.44 -11.21
CA PHE A 116 -9.91 2.57 -11.90
C PHE A 116 -11.36 2.93 -11.57
N ALA A 117 -12.28 2.55 -12.45
CA ALA A 117 -13.71 2.75 -12.23
C ALA A 117 -14.17 2.07 -10.93
N GLY A 118 -14.73 2.86 -10.01
CA GLY A 118 -15.19 2.39 -8.70
C GLY A 118 -14.16 2.49 -7.58
N ALA A 119 -12.96 3.01 -7.83
CA ALA A 119 -12.03 3.39 -6.76
C ALA A 119 -12.70 4.44 -5.84
N ARG A 120 -12.66 4.20 -4.52
CA ARG A 120 -13.22 5.10 -3.52
C ARG A 120 -12.10 5.62 -2.63
N PHE A 121 -11.76 6.89 -2.78
CA PHE A 121 -10.70 7.52 -2.02
C PHE A 121 -11.25 8.29 -0.82
N GLU A 122 -10.70 8.00 0.35
CA GLU A 122 -10.81 8.84 1.55
C GLU A 122 -9.56 9.73 1.60
N LEU A 123 -9.72 10.97 1.15
CA LEU A 123 -8.60 11.90 0.99
C LEU A 123 -8.26 12.57 2.31
N LEU A 124 -6.96 12.58 2.61
CA LEU A 124 -6.40 13.15 3.82
C LEU A 124 -5.58 14.40 3.49
N ASP A 125 -5.55 15.33 4.45
CA ASP A 125 -4.79 16.56 4.39
C ASP A 125 -3.92 16.65 5.67
N GLY A 126 -2.87 15.82 5.73
CA GLY A 126 -1.98 15.67 6.88
C GLY A 126 -2.20 14.38 7.68
N ASP A 127 -1.75 14.40 8.95
CA ASP A 127 -1.89 13.29 9.89
C ASP A 127 -3.36 12.97 10.17
N ALA A 128 -3.70 11.68 10.27
CA ALA A 128 -5.08 11.27 10.51
C ALA A 128 -5.18 9.95 11.28
N GLN A 129 -6.21 9.84 12.11
CA GLN A 129 -6.61 8.57 12.72
C GLN A 129 -7.46 7.77 11.73
N ILE A 130 -7.08 6.52 11.45
CA ILE A 130 -7.80 5.63 10.52
C ILE A 130 -8.74 4.69 11.27
N ALA A 131 -8.24 4.09 12.35
CA ALA A 131 -8.98 3.23 13.28
C ALA A 131 -8.35 3.38 14.67
N GLU A 132 -8.99 2.94 15.75
CA GLU A 132 -8.37 2.98 17.09
C GLU A 132 -6.99 2.30 17.09
N GLY A 133 -5.95 3.03 17.48
CA GLY A 133 -4.57 2.53 17.46
C GLY A 133 -3.92 2.39 16.07
N VAL A 134 -4.57 2.85 15.00
CA VAL A 134 -3.99 2.91 13.64
C VAL A 134 -4.13 4.32 13.10
N ARG A 135 -3.00 4.99 12.87
CA ARG A 135 -2.93 6.35 12.34
C ARG A 135 -1.93 6.45 11.20
N VAL A 136 -2.13 7.46 10.36
CA VAL A 136 -1.15 7.86 9.36
C VAL A 136 -0.53 9.20 9.75
N VAL A 137 0.74 9.36 9.40
CA VAL A 137 1.48 10.61 9.53
C VAL A 137 1.96 11.02 8.15
N ALA A 138 1.68 12.26 7.76
CA ALA A 138 2.22 12.81 6.53
C ALA A 138 3.75 12.91 6.67
N THR A 139 4.46 12.20 5.80
CA THR A 139 5.92 12.13 5.80
C THR A 139 6.44 12.48 4.40
N PRO A 140 6.18 13.71 3.91
CA PRO A 140 6.58 14.12 2.58
C PRO A 140 8.10 14.02 2.42
N GLY A 141 8.54 13.53 1.27
CA GLY A 141 9.95 13.29 0.98
C GLY A 141 10.10 12.55 -0.34
N HIS A 142 9.98 11.22 -0.30
CA HIS A 142 10.00 10.36 -1.50
C HIS A 142 8.95 10.76 -2.53
N THR A 143 7.74 11.08 -2.05
CA THR A 143 6.74 11.83 -2.81
C THR A 143 6.16 12.94 -1.93
N ILE A 144 5.50 13.93 -2.56
CA ILE A 144 4.95 15.10 -1.85
C ILE A 144 3.75 14.74 -0.95
N GLY A 145 3.07 13.62 -1.21
CA GLY A 145 1.99 13.13 -0.37
C GLY A 145 2.26 11.75 0.23
N HIS A 146 3.54 11.39 0.35
CA HIS A 146 3.94 10.18 1.06
C HIS A 146 3.44 10.23 2.52
N GLN A 147 2.95 9.10 3.02
CA GLN A 147 2.52 8.94 4.41
C GLN A 147 3.03 7.63 5.02
N SER A 148 3.32 7.67 6.32
CA SER A 148 3.73 6.52 7.11
C SER A 148 2.60 6.03 8.00
N VAL A 149 2.45 4.72 8.14
CA VAL A 149 1.43 4.11 9.02
C VAL A 149 2.05 3.79 10.37
N PHE A 150 1.39 4.22 11.44
CA PHE A 150 1.74 3.91 12.82
C PHE A 150 0.64 3.05 13.44
N VAL A 151 1.07 1.98 14.09
CA VAL A 151 0.19 1.05 14.80
C VAL A 151 0.61 0.96 16.25
N ASP A 152 -0.31 1.25 17.16
CA ASP A 152 -0.08 1.13 18.59
C ASP A 152 0.02 -0.35 18.98
N THR A 153 1.03 -0.70 19.75
CA THR A 153 1.26 -2.05 20.26
C THR A 153 0.81 -2.15 21.72
N PRO A 154 0.51 -3.38 22.22
CA PRO A 154 0.01 -3.58 23.58
C PRO A 154 0.94 -3.07 24.70
N ASP A 155 2.22 -2.92 24.42
CA ASP A 155 3.26 -2.37 25.30
C ASP A 155 3.36 -0.83 25.25
N GLY A 156 2.47 -0.16 24.50
CA GLY A 156 2.41 1.29 24.38
C GLY A 156 3.42 1.89 23.40
N ALA A 157 4.19 1.06 22.68
CA ALA A 157 5.01 1.52 21.58
C ALA A 157 4.16 1.73 20.31
N ALA A 158 4.67 2.51 19.35
CA ALA A 158 4.08 2.61 18.03
C ALA A 158 5.06 2.00 17.01
N VAL A 159 4.59 1.02 16.23
CA VAL A 159 5.35 0.45 15.12
C VAL A 159 5.08 1.26 13.88
N MET A 160 6.14 1.85 13.31
CA MET A 160 6.08 2.43 11.97
C MET A 160 6.22 1.31 10.94
N ILE A 161 5.25 1.20 10.04
CA ILE A 161 5.32 0.25 8.92
C ILE A 161 6.30 0.81 7.87
N PRO A 162 7.46 0.16 7.66
CA PRO A 162 8.50 0.71 6.81
C PRO A 162 8.13 0.61 5.33
N GLN A 163 8.53 1.62 4.59
CA GLN A 163 8.32 1.82 3.17
C GLN A 163 9.68 1.74 2.48
N LEU A 164 10.06 0.59 1.92
CA LEU A 164 11.37 0.44 1.30
C LEU A 164 11.26 0.23 -0.21
N VAL A 165 11.32 1.32 -0.97
CA VAL A 165 12.21 1.44 -2.13
C VAL A 165 12.81 2.84 -2.10
N ALA A 166 13.92 3.00 -1.39
CA ALA A 166 14.76 4.17 -1.55
C ALA A 166 15.37 4.10 -2.95
N ARG A 167 15.04 5.07 -3.83
CA ARG A 167 15.96 5.39 -4.92
C ARG A 167 17.24 5.91 -4.27
N PRO A 168 18.43 5.33 -4.55
CA PRO A 168 19.64 6.11 -4.38
C PRO A 168 19.51 7.35 -5.27
N ALA A 169 19.83 8.52 -4.71
CA ALA A 169 19.99 9.74 -5.48
C ALA A 169 21.03 9.56 -6.60
#